data_AF-A0A1I8BQZ6-F1
#
_entry.id   AF-A0A1I8BQZ6-F1
#
_cell.length_a   1.000
_cell.length_b   1.000
_cell.length_c   1.000
_cell.angle_alpha   90.00
_cell.angle_beta   90.00
_cell.angle_gamma   90.00
#
_symmetry.space_group_name_H-M   'P 1'
#
loop_
_entity.id
_entity.type
_entity.pdbx_description
1 polymer ?
#
loop_
_entity_poly.entity_id
_entity_poly.type
_entity_poly.pdbx_seq_one_letter_code
_entity_poly.pdbx_strand_id
1 'polypeptide(L)'
;MILTRCWLEHLFNCAFEDAYFGKSFLNPEMFQLLFDDDKTIPYQFHVECFRMKPVNNNFGNILKFAFNHLAITETLLINFDGVDNADIDSLMSILINKGGELQQIYYSSLKLPTLYNLIIK
;
A
#
# COMPACT_ATOMS: atom_id res chain seq x y z
N MET A 1 15.33 9.63 15.84
CA MET A 1 14.01 9.00 16.02
C MET A 1 12.91 10.03 16.29
N ILE A 2 13.03 10.88 17.32
CA ILE A 2 12.03 11.92 17.66
C ILE A 2 11.75 12.88 16.49
N LEU A 3 12.78 13.37 15.80
CA LEU A 3 12.60 14.25 14.64
C LEU A 3 11.80 13.56 13.52
N THR A 4 12.15 12.33 13.17
CA THR A 4 11.43 11.53 12.15
C THR A 4 9.97 11.36 12.52
N ARG A 5 9.69 11.02 13.79
CA ARG A 5 8.33 10.87 14.29
C ARG A 5 7.53 12.18 14.20
N CYS A 6 8.12 13.29 14.64
CA CYS A 6 7.46 14.60 14.63
C CYS A 6 7.13 15.06 13.19
N TRP A 7 8.02 14.84 12.23
CA TRP A 7 7.73 15.11 10.82
C TRP A 7 6.62 14.22 10.26
N LEU A 8 6.61 12.93 10.59
CA LEU A 8 5.55 12.02 10.15
C LEU A 8 4.19 12.38 10.77
N GLU A 9 4.15 12.75 12.06
CA GLU A 9 2.94 13.29 12.73
C GLU A 9 2.36 14.51 12.01
N HIS A 10 3.20 15.41 11.51
CA HIS A 10 2.73 16.52 10.70
C HIS A 10 2.15 16.06 9.35
N LEU A 11 2.82 15.12 8.68
CA LEU A 11 2.36 14.61 7.39
C LEU A 11 1.05 13.81 7.50
N PHE A 12 0.78 13.15 8.62
CA PHE A 12 -0.48 12.46 8.86
C PHE A 12 -1.69 13.40 8.95
N ASN A 13 -1.46 14.68 9.27
CA ASN A 13 -2.51 15.70 9.27
C ASN A 13 -2.65 16.40 7.89
N CYS A 14 -1.95 15.92 6.87
CA CYS A 14 -2.03 16.43 5.51
C CYS A 14 -2.82 15.50 4.59
N ALA A 15 -3.39 16.08 3.54
CA ALA A 15 -3.95 15.35 2.41
C ALA A 15 -3.09 15.57 1.18
N PHE A 16 -2.87 14.49 0.42
CA PHE A 16 -2.07 14.49 -0.79
C PHE A 16 -2.93 14.03 -1.96
N GLU A 17 -2.88 14.75 -3.07
CA GLU A 17 -3.50 14.31 -4.33
C GLU A 17 -2.86 13.00 -4.82
N ASP A 18 -1.53 12.91 -4.69
CA ASP A 18 -0.75 11.80 -5.22
C ASP A 18 0.31 11.33 -4.25
N ALA A 19 0.39 10.03 -4.02
CA ALA A 19 1.52 9.38 -3.35
C ALA A 19 2.11 8.26 -4.22
N TYR A 20 3.42 8.28 -4.38
CA TYR A 20 4.17 7.26 -5.09
C TYR A 20 5.26 6.66 -4.21
N PHE A 21 5.19 5.35 -3.98
CA PHE A 21 6.24 4.61 -3.31
C PHE A 21 6.97 3.74 -4.32
N GLY A 22 8.17 4.19 -4.67
CA GLY A 22 9.09 3.53 -5.60
C GLY A 22 9.96 2.45 -4.96
N LYS A 23 11.20 2.31 -5.45
CA LYS A 23 12.06 1.12 -5.24
C LYS A 23 12.45 0.77 -3.80
N SER A 24 12.21 1.64 -2.81
CA SER A 24 12.43 1.33 -1.40
C SER A 24 11.93 2.47 -0.51
N PHE A 25 11.38 2.14 0.67
CA PHE A 25 11.77 2.68 2.00
C PHE A 25 10.80 2.37 3.14
N LEU A 26 9.60 1.85 2.86
CA LEU A 26 8.64 1.50 3.91
C LEU A 26 9.03 0.18 4.56
N ASN A 27 9.87 0.24 5.61
CA ASN A 27 10.01 -0.87 6.54
C ASN A 27 8.82 -0.83 7.51
N PRO A 28 7.88 -1.78 7.46
CA PRO A 28 6.76 -1.83 8.40
C PRO A 28 7.20 -1.91 9.86
N GLU A 29 8.34 -2.56 10.14
CA GLU A 29 8.92 -2.64 11.49
C GLU A 29 9.34 -1.25 12.00
N MET A 30 9.79 -0.37 11.10
CA MET A 30 10.10 1.01 11.44
C MET A 30 8.83 1.79 11.82
N PHE A 31 7.71 1.57 11.13
CA PHE A 31 6.44 2.21 11.49
C PHE A 31 5.91 1.69 12.82
N GLN A 32 6.00 0.38 13.06
CA GLN A 32 5.67 -0.20 14.35
C GLN A 32 6.51 0.41 15.48
N LEU A 33 7.84 0.49 15.31
CA LEU A 33 8.73 1.14 16.29
C LEU A 33 8.44 2.62 16.53
N LEU A 34 7.89 3.33 15.54
CA LEU A 34 7.61 4.75 15.65
C LEU A 34 6.22 5.05 16.23
N PHE A 35 5.25 4.14 16.10
CA PHE A 35 3.83 4.43 16.33
C PHE A 35 3.03 3.36 17.12
N ASP A 36 3.54 2.15 17.39
CA ASP A 36 2.78 1.10 18.10
C ASP A 36 2.57 1.37 19.61
N ASP A 37 3.36 2.26 20.22
CA ASP A 37 3.23 2.60 21.65
C ASP A 37 2.00 3.48 21.95
N ASP A 38 1.43 4.18 20.96
CA ASP A 38 0.35 5.14 21.17
C ASP A 38 -1.03 4.54 20.85
N LYS A 39 -1.73 4.14 21.92
CA LYS A 39 -3.06 3.48 21.89
C LYS A 39 -4.23 4.28 21.30
N THR A 40 -4.01 5.41 20.62
CA THR A 40 -5.10 6.41 20.53
C THR A 40 -5.63 6.77 19.16
N ILE A 41 -4.89 6.76 18.05
CA ILE A 41 -5.47 6.92 16.71
C ILE A 41 -4.52 6.26 15.70
N PRO A 42 -4.97 5.40 14.77
CA PRO A 42 -4.11 4.95 13.69
C PRO A 42 -3.76 6.17 12.84
N TYR A 43 -2.51 6.61 12.91
CA TYR A 43 -2.00 7.66 12.04
C TYR A 43 -2.15 7.21 10.58
N GLN A 44 -2.91 7.96 9.80
CA GLN A 44 -3.20 7.68 8.39
C GLN A 44 -2.79 8.86 7.52
N PHE A 45 -2.12 8.60 6.40
CA PHE A 45 -1.95 9.60 5.36
C PHE A 45 -3.20 9.61 4.50
N HIS A 46 -3.80 10.77 4.30
CA HIS A 46 -4.91 10.93 3.38
C HIS A 46 -4.35 11.10 1.97
N VAL A 47 -4.73 10.20 1.07
CA VAL A 47 -4.25 10.22 -0.31
C VAL A 47 -5.40 9.99 -1.27
N GLU A 48 -5.51 10.81 -2.31
CA GLU A 48 -6.52 10.61 -3.35
C GLU A 48 -6.11 9.44 -4.26
N CYS A 49 -4.90 9.54 -4.81
CA CYS A 49 -4.31 8.53 -5.69
C CYS A 49 -3.03 7.93 -5.09
N PHE A 50 -3.01 6.61 -4.91
CA PHE A 50 -1.84 5.88 -4.46
C PHE A 50 -1.27 4.99 -5.57
N ARG A 51 0.01 5.18 -5.88
CA ARG A 51 0.76 4.44 -6.89
C ARG A 51 1.88 3.65 -6.24
N MET A 52 1.95 2.34 -6.53
CA MET A 52 3.04 1.49 -6.07
C MET A 52 3.70 0.70 -7.19
N LYS A 53 5.04 0.65 -7.13
CA LYS A 53 5.86 -0.28 -7.90
C LYS A 53 6.76 -1.05 -6.93
N PRO A 54 6.31 -2.21 -6.44
CA PRO A 54 7.11 -3.03 -5.55
C PRO A 54 8.35 -3.54 -6.25
N VAL A 55 9.41 -3.66 -5.47
CA VAL A 55 10.71 -4.16 -5.89
C VAL A 55 11.14 -5.22 -4.88
N ASN A 56 11.87 -6.24 -5.33
CA ASN A 56 12.41 -7.31 -4.49
C ASN A 56 11.35 -8.09 -3.70
N ASN A 57 10.19 -8.39 -4.31
CA ASN A 57 9.15 -9.24 -3.69
C ASN A 57 8.61 -8.70 -2.33
N ASN A 58 8.79 -7.40 -2.04
CA ASN A 58 8.31 -6.77 -0.79
C ASN A 58 6.83 -6.33 -0.86
N PHE A 59 6.03 -7.02 -1.66
CA PHE A 59 4.67 -6.60 -2.03
C PHE A 59 3.72 -6.59 -0.83
N GLY A 60 3.75 -7.66 -0.03
CA GLY A 60 2.87 -7.82 1.12
C GLY A 60 3.06 -6.72 2.17
N ASN A 61 4.29 -6.24 2.37
CA ASN A 61 4.57 -5.20 3.34
C ASN A 61 4.10 -3.83 2.86
N ILE A 62 4.29 -3.50 1.58
CA ILE A 62 3.80 -2.22 1.02
C ILE A 62 2.26 -2.19 1.04
N LEU A 63 1.59 -3.30 0.69
CA LEU A 63 0.13 -3.37 0.79
C LEU A 63 -0.36 -3.29 2.22
N LYS A 64 0.25 -4.02 3.17
CA LYS A 64 -0.10 -3.90 4.59
C LYS A 64 0.05 -2.47 5.08
N PHE A 65 1.14 -1.80 4.70
CA PHE A 65 1.31 -0.39 5.01
C PHE A 65 0.19 0.45 4.40
N ALA A 66 -0.08 0.29 3.10
CA ALA A 66 -1.12 1.03 2.41
C ALA A 66 -2.49 0.88 3.10
N PHE A 67 -2.89 -0.35 3.41
CA PHE A 67 -4.18 -0.62 4.02
C PHE A 67 -4.28 -0.30 5.51
N ASN A 68 -3.17 -0.08 6.21
CA ASN A 68 -3.19 0.22 7.65
C ASN A 68 -2.90 1.70 7.94
N HIS A 69 -2.16 2.36 7.05
CA HIS A 69 -1.63 3.71 7.28
C HIS A 69 -1.95 4.68 6.13
N LEU A 70 -2.63 4.26 5.07
CA LEU A 70 -3.13 5.17 4.04
C LEU A 70 -4.66 5.10 4.00
N ALA A 71 -5.29 6.27 4.05
CA ALA A 71 -6.68 6.46 3.69
C ALA A 71 -6.74 6.86 2.22
N ILE A 72 -6.87 5.87 1.34
CA ILE A 72 -6.94 6.08 -0.11
C ILE A 72 -8.39 6.36 -0.49
N THR A 73 -8.70 7.54 -1.03
CA THR A 73 -10.09 7.95 -1.27
C THR A 73 -10.60 7.66 -2.68
N GLU A 74 -9.70 7.55 -3.67
CA GLU A 74 -10.10 7.29 -5.06
C GLU A 74 -9.42 6.08 -5.66
N THR A 75 -8.12 6.17 -5.92
CA THR A 75 -7.45 5.27 -6.86
C THR A 75 -6.25 4.56 -6.26
N LEU A 76 -6.22 3.23 -6.38
CA LEU A 76 -5.04 2.40 -6.14
C LEU A 76 -4.49 1.90 -7.48
N LEU A 77 -3.26 2.26 -7.81
CA LEU A 77 -2.57 1.79 -9.01
C LEU A 77 -1.36 0.93 -8.65
N ILE A 78 -1.36 -0.30 -9.16
CA ILE A 78 -0.34 -1.30 -8.88
C ILE A 78 0.37 -1.68 -10.18
N ASN A 79 1.70 -1.58 -10.18
CA ASN A 79 2.53 -2.03 -11.28
C ASN A 79 3.23 -3.34 -10.93
N PHE A 80 2.92 -4.41 -11.66
CA PHE A 80 3.48 -5.76 -11.48
C PHE A 80 4.77 -6.01 -12.26
N ASP A 81 5.36 -4.98 -12.87
CA ASP A 81 6.61 -5.11 -13.61
C ASP A 81 7.74 -5.63 -12.69
N GLY A 82 8.28 -6.80 -13.03
CA GLY A 82 9.34 -7.46 -12.27
C GLY A 82 8.89 -8.28 -11.07
N VAL A 83 7.60 -8.63 -10.96
CA VAL A 83 7.05 -9.38 -9.82
C VAL A 83 6.92 -10.86 -10.14
N ASP A 84 7.38 -11.70 -9.20
CA ASP A 84 7.27 -13.15 -9.29
C ASP A 84 5.85 -13.64 -8.97
N ASN A 85 5.44 -14.73 -9.62
CA ASN A 85 4.08 -15.28 -9.49
C ASN A 85 3.73 -15.72 -8.06
N ALA A 86 4.73 -16.01 -7.21
CA ALA A 86 4.52 -16.55 -5.86
C ALA A 86 3.83 -15.57 -4.89
N ASP A 87 3.98 -14.25 -5.11
CA ASP A 87 3.40 -13.24 -4.22
C ASP A 87 2.02 -12.76 -4.66
N ILE A 88 1.56 -13.19 -5.84
CA ILE A 88 0.32 -12.66 -6.42
C ILE A 88 -0.90 -13.18 -5.67
N ASP A 89 -0.94 -14.45 -5.26
CA ASP A 89 -2.12 -14.99 -4.55
C ASP A 89 -2.37 -14.28 -3.21
N SER A 90 -1.30 -14.03 -2.45
CA SER A 90 -1.37 -13.28 -1.19
C SER A 90 -1.87 -11.85 -1.44
N LEU A 91 -1.34 -11.19 -2.46
CA LEU A 91 -1.76 -9.85 -2.85
C LEU A 91 -3.25 -9.82 -3.23
N MET A 92 -3.69 -10.78 -4.01
CA MET A 92 -5.07 -10.84 -4.49
C MET A 92 -6.04 -11.11 -3.34
N SER A 93 -5.64 -11.92 -2.35
CA SER A 93 -6.43 -12.08 -1.14
C SER A 93 -6.61 -10.77 -0.36
N ILE A 94 -5.56 -9.93 -0.28
CA ILE A 94 -5.64 -8.63 0.39
C ILE A 94 -6.54 -7.67 -0.41
N LEU A 95 -6.39 -7.62 -1.73
CA LEU A 95 -7.22 -6.78 -2.60
C LEU A 95 -8.69 -7.18 -2.61
N ILE A 96 -8.99 -8.48 -2.59
CA ILE A 96 -10.39 -8.96 -2.51
C ILE A 96 -10.99 -8.58 -1.15
N ASN A 97 -10.24 -8.73 -0.06
CA ASN A 97 -10.76 -8.50 1.29
C ASN A 97 -10.85 -7.01 1.66
N LYS A 98 -9.92 -6.17 1.19
CA LYS A 98 -9.83 -4.75 1.57
C LYS A 98 -10.08 -3.76 0.42
N GLY A 99 -10.06 -4.23 -0.82
CA GLY A 99 -10.23 -3.36 -2.00
C GLY A 99 -11.66 -2.89 -2.24
N GLY A 100 -12.67 -3.48 -1.59
CA GLY A 100 -14.06 -3.02 -1.69
C GLY A 100 -14.31 -1.62 -1.12
N GLU A 101 -13.37 -1.08 -0.34
CA GLU A 101 -13.40 0.30 0.18
C GLU A 101 -12.85 1.33 -0.82
N LEU A 102 -12.21 0.87 -1.91
CA LEU A 102 -11.60 1.72 -2.92
C LEU A 102 -12.55 1.94 -4.09
N GLN A 103 -12.60 3.16 -4.63
CA GLN A 103 -13.43 3.44 -5.80
C GLN A 103 -12.87 2.77 -7.05
N GLN A 104 -11.55 2.80 -7.22
CA GLN A 104 -10.88 2.32 -8.42
C GLN A 104 -9.58 1.59 -8.07
N ILE A 105 -9.38 0.44 -8.71
CA ILE A 105 -8.13 -0.32 -8.64
C ILE A 105 -7.65 -0.58 -10.06
N TYR A 106 -6.45 -0.11 -10.38
CA TYR A 106 -5.78 -0.31 -11.66
C TYR A 106 -4.57 -1.21 -11.52
N TYR A 107 -4.44 -2.12 -12.47
CA TYR A 107 -3.30 -3.04 -12.58
C TYR A 107 -2.56 -2.78 -13.88
N SER A 108 -1.23 -2.75 -13.82
CA SER A 108 -0.36 -2.71 -15.00
C SER A 108 0.68 -3.81 -14.93
N SER A 109 1.12 -4.28 -16.10
CA SER A 109 2.14 -5.33 -16.23
C SER A 109 1.79 -6.68 -15.58
N LEU A 110 0.51 -6.91 -15.24
CA LEU A 110 0.04 -8.20 -14.70
C LEU A 110 -0.02 -9.23 -15.84
N LYS A 111 0.55 -10.42 -15.62
CA LYS A 111 0.52 -11.50 -16.61
C LYS A 111 -0.92 -11.98 -16.83
N LEU A 112 -1.29 -12.17 -18.11
CA LEU A 112 -2.64 -12.55 -18.54
C LEU A 112 -3.21 -13.80 -17.84
N PRO A 113 -2.45 -14.90 -17.63
CA PRO A 113 -2.98 -16.07 -16.93
C PRO A 113 -3.39 -15.77 -15.48
N THR A 114 -2.65 -14.89 -14.83
CA THR A 114 -2.94 -14.47 -13.46
C THR A 114 -4.19 -13.61 -13.39
N LEU A 115 -4.39 -12.72 -14.38
CA LEU A 115 -5.63 -11.94 -14.51
C LEU A 115 -6.84 -12.85 -14.77
N TYR A 116 -6.68 -13.87 -15.60
CA TYR A 116 -7.75 -14.80 -15.94
C TYR A 116 -8.24 -15.58 -14.70
N ASN A 117 -7.31 -16.02 -13.86
CA ASN A 117 -7.62 -16.68 -12.58
C ASN A 117 -8.37 -15.77 -11.58
N LEU A 118 -8.31 -14.45 -11.76
CA LEU A 118 -9.02 -13.50 -10.89
C LEU A 118 -10.48 -13.30 -11.28
N ILE A 119 -10.79 -13.36 -12.57
CA ILE A 119 -12.14 -13.07 -13.08
C ILE A 119 -13.05 -14.29 -12.95
N ILE A 120 -12.48 -15.51 -12.99
CA ILE A 120 -13.24 -16.76 -13.10
C ILE A 120 -13.51 -17.42 -11.74
N LYS A 121 -13.04 -16.83 -10.65
CA LYS A 121 -13.23 -17.36 -9.30
C LYS A 121 -14.60 -17.02 -8.71
#